data_AF-A0A820F8E6-F1
#
_entry.id   AF-A0A820F8E6-F1
#
_cell.length_a   1.000
_cell.length_b   1.000
_cell.length_c   1.000
_cell.angle_alpha   90.00
_cell.angle_beta   90.00
_cell.angle_gamma   90.00
#
_symmetry.space_group_name_H-M   'P 1'
#
loop_
_entity.id
_entity.type
_entity.pdbx_description
1 polymer ?
#
loop_
_entity_poly.entity_id
_entity_poly.type
_entity_poly.pdbx_seq_one_letter_code
_entity_poly.pdbx_strand_id
1 'polypeptide(L)'
;APILVFRNEVRTQLNNKAAIHNAAQLGYVPMVCVAQDTCNGKPIEDPILLKKLLELSDSKTEHLPGSLPFVPEMPVILTQNIAIELGLINGINGIFRHLAYQTDPVSTDVLSEIFPKNTQYIHRPLHALIEIAKSKIESNLEELQPKLVPIPVVEQTFLIFFQRTRNQNQIEKQFY
;
A
#
# COMPACT_ATOMS: atom_id res chain seq x y z
N ALA A 1 -4.67 -19.64 7.31
CA ALA A 1 -4.59 -20.31 5.99
C ALA A 1 -4.87 -19.28 4.90
N PRO A 2 -4.24 -19.37 3.71
CA PRO A 2 -4.52 -18.43 2.63
C PRO A 2 -5.97 -18.57 2.15
N ILE A 3 -6.61 -17.44 1.85
CA ILE A 3 -7.98 -17.39 1.30
C ILE A 3 -7.88 -17.11 -0.19
N LEU A 4 -8.40 -18.03 -1.01
CA LEU A 4 -8.45 -17.88 -2.46
C LEU A 4 -9.82 -17.32 -2.88
N VAL A 5 -9.81 -16.34 -3.77
CA VAL A 5 -11.03 -15.69 -4.28
C VAL A 5 -10.94 -15.48 -5.79
N PHE A 6 -12.09 -15.50 -6.46
CA PHE A 6 -12.19 -15.41 -7.92
C PHE A 6 -12.02 -14.00 -8.49
N ARG A 7 -12.13 -12.96 -7.66
CA ARG A 7 -12.10 -11.56 -8.08
C ARG A 7 -11.13 -10.76 -7.23
N ASN A 8 -10.33 -9.92 -7.88
CA ASN A 8 -9.35 -9.09 -7.20
C ASN A 8 -10.02 -8.06 -6.28
N GLU A 9 -11.19 -7.55 -6.67
CA GLU A 9 -11.95 -6.61 -5.84
C GLU A 9 -12.39 -7.27 -4.52
N VAL A 10 -12.77 -8.54 -4.57
CA VAL A 10 -13.15 -9.32 -3.37
C VAL A 10 -11.93 -9.56 -2.50
N ARG A 11 -10.76 -9.86 -3.10
CA ARG A 11 -9.49 -10.00 -2.37
C ARG A 11 -9.16 -8.72 -1.60
N THR A 12 -9.23 -7.57 -2.25
CA THR A 12 -8.95 -6.27 -1.64
C THR A 12 -9.94 -5.95 -0.52
N GLN A 13 -11.23 -6.19 -0.71
CA GLN A 13 -12.24 -6.00 0.34
C GLN A 13 -12.01 -6.91 1.56
N LEU A 14 -11.65 -8.18 1.33
CA LEU A 14 -11.35 -9.12 2.41
C LEU A 14 -10.10 -8.70 3.18
N ASN A 15 -9.04 -8.31 2.47
CA ASN A 15 -7.80 -7.82 3.09
C ASN A 15 -8.05 -6.57 3.94
N ASN A 16 -8.84 -5.61 3.43
CA ASN A 16 -9.20 -4.41 4.17
C ASN A 16 -10.00 -4.74 5.44
N LYS A 17 -11.01 -5.61 5.34
CA LYS A 17 -11.79 -6.05 6.50
C LYS A 17 -10.94 -6.78 7.54
N ALA A 18 -10.05 -7.66 7.08
CA ALA A 18 -9.14 -8.39 7.97
C ALA A 18 -8.19 -7.44 8.70
N ALA A 19 -7.62 -6.45 8.00
CA ALA A 19 -6.78 -5.43 8.60
C ALA A 19 -7.55 -4.61 9.66
N ILE A 20 -8.74 -4.10 9.33
CA ILE A 20 -9.59 -3.34 10.27
C ILE A 20 -9.91 -4.17 11.51
N HIS A 21 -10.29 -5.44 11.32
CA HIS A 21 -10.60 -6.34 12.42
C HIS A 21 -9.37 -6.62 13.31
N ASN A 22 -8.21 -6.88 12.71
CA ASN A 22 -6.97 -7.12 13.45
C ASN A 22 -6.53 -5.89 14.23
N ALA A 23 -6.67 -4.68 13.65
CA ALA A 23 -6.38 -3.44 14.34
C ALA A 23 -7.26 -3.28 15.59
N ALA A 24 -8.56 -3.54 15.46
CA ALA A 24 -9.50 -3.48 16.59
C ALA A 24 -9.18 -4.52 17.67
N GLN A 25 -8.82 -5.75 17.29
CA GLN A 25 -8.47 -6.81 18.24
C GLN A 25 -7.18 -6.51 19.02
N LEU A 26 -6.19 -5.92 18.35
CA LEU A 26 -4.88 -5.60 18.94
C LEU A 26 -4.85 -4.22 19.63
N GLY A 27 -5.94 -3.44 19.55
CA GLY A 27 -6.00 -2.10 20.12
C GLY A 27 -5.19 -1.06 19.33
N TYR A 28 -4.89 -1.31 18.06
CA TYR A 28 -4.20 -0.38 17.18
C TYR A 28 -5.18 0.54 16.44
N VAL A 29 -4.74 1.76 16.19
CA VAL A 29 -5.39 2.64 15.22
C VAL A 29 -5.02 2.17 13.81
N PRO A 30 -5.98 1.89 12.91
CA PRO A 30 -5.66 1.52 11.54
C PRO A 30 -4.90 2.64 10.85
N MET A 31 -3.75 2.33 10.25
CA MET A 31 -3.02 3.21 9.36
C MET A 31 -3.35 2.85 7.93
N VAL A 32 -3.59 3.84 7.07
CA VAL A 32 -3.91 3.60 5.66
C VAL A 32 -3.04 4.50 4.80
N CYS A 33 -2.18 3.89 3.99
CA CYS A 33 -1.48 4.60 2.93
C CYS A 33 -2.45 4.89 1.79
N VAL A 34 -2.51 6.15 1.39
CA VAL A 34 -3.35 6.62 0.29
C VAL A 34 -2.47 6.83 -0.92
N ALA A 35 -2.93 6.38 -2.08
CA ALA A 35 -2.23 6.64 -3.33
C ALA A 35 -2.00 8.13 -3.55
N GLN A 36 -0.81 8.47 -4.04
CA GLN A 36 -0.54 9.80 -4.59
C GLN A 36 -0.51 9.68 -6.11
N ASP A 37 -1.57 10.19 -6.75
CA ASP A 37 -1.73 10.16 -8.20
C ASP A 37 -1.27 11.50 -8.82
N THR A 38 -0.42 11.43 -9.83
CA THR A 38 -0.02 12.56 -10.67
C THR A 38 -0.41 12.30 -12.13
N CYS A 39 -0.65 13.35 -12.90
CA CYS A 39 -0.84 13.29 -14.34
C CYS A 39 0.25 14.13 -15.01
N ASN A 40 1.09 13.51 -15.83
CA ASN A 40 2.27 14.15 -16.44
C ASN A 40 3.14 14.89 -15.40
N GLY A 41 3.46 14.23 -14.27
CA GLY A 41 4.24 14.81 -13.18
C GLY A 41 3.55 15.90 -12.34
N LYS A 42 2.26 16.20 -12.59
CA LYS A 42 1.50 17.20 -11.81
C LYS A 42 0.48 16.51 -10.89
N PRO A 43 0.36 16.91 -9.62
CA PRO A 43 -0.68 16.40 -8.73
C PRO A 43 -2.08 16.57 -9.33
N ILE A 44 -2.92 15.56 -9.16
CA ILE A 44 -4.32 15.62 -9.57
C ILE A 44 -5.12 16.37 -8.50
N GLU A 45 -5.61 17.56 -8.83
CA GLU A 45 -6.34 18.42 -7.90
C GLU A 45 -7.87 18.23 -7.95
N ASP A 46 -8.40 17.66 -9.05
CA ASP A 46 -9.85 17.44 -9.19
C ASP A 46 -10.33 16.34 -8.20
N PRO A 47 -11.14 16.68 -7.18
CA PRO A 47 -11.57 15.74 -6.16
C PRO A 47 -12.47 14.62 -6.71
N ILE A 48 -13.20 14.87 -7.81
CA ILE A 48 -14.04 13.85 -8.46
C ILE A 48 -13.15 12.83 -9.17
N LEU A 49 -12.09 13.31 -9.84
CA LEU A 49 -11.13 12.44 -10.51
C LEU A 49 -10.31 11.64 -9.49
N LEU A 50 -9.85 12.29 -8.41
CA LEU A 50 -9.10 11.66 -7.34
C LEU A 50 -9.92 10.55 -6.66
N LYS A 51 -11.19 10.82 -6.32
CA LYS A 51 -12.10 9.79 -5.78
C LYS A 51 -12.21 8.59 -6.74
N LYS A 52 -12.40 8.84 -8.05
CA LYS A 52 -12.48 7.77 -9.05
C LYS A 52 -11.19 6.96 -9.15
N LEU A 53 -10.03 7.60 -9.07
CA LEU A 53 -8.73 6.93 -9.14
C LEU A 53 -8.45 6.06 -7.91
N LEU A 54 -8.89 6.52 -6.73
CA LEU A 54 -8.84 5.75 -5.49
C LEU A 54 -9.78 4.53 -5.53
N GLU A 55 -10.93 4.66 -6.17
CA GLU A 55 -11.94 3.59 -6.32
C GLU A 55 -11.69 2.68 -7.52
N LEU A 56 -10.65 2.94 -8.33
CA LEU A 56 -10.32 2.07 -9.46
C LEU A 56 -10.01 0.65 -8.96
N SER A 57 -10.54 -0.33 -9.68
CA SER A 57 -10.19 -1.73 -9.44
C SER A 57 -8.70 -1.93 -9.68
N ASP A 58 -8.07 -2.69 -8.79
CA ASP A 58 -6.66 -3.05 -8.87
C ASP A 58 -6.31 -3.79 -10.18
N SER A 59 -7.29 -4.44 -10.82
CA SER A 59 -7.18 -5.01 -12.17
C SER A 59 -6.82 -4.00 -13.26
N LYS A 60 -7.08 -2.71 -13.05
CA LYS A 60 -6.77 -1.62 -14.01
C LYS A 60 -5.48 -0.87 -13.66
N THR A 61 -4.88 -1.17 -12.51
CA THR A 61 -3.72 -0.48 -11.95
C THR A 61 -2.63 -1.48 -11.57
N GLU A 62 -2.46 -2.54 -12.37
CA GLU A 62 -1.41 -3.56 -12.17
C GLU A 62 -1.36 -4.14 -10.76
N HIS A 63 -2.54 -4.36 -10.18
CA HIS A 63 -2.77 -4.87 -8.83
C HIS A 63 -2.48 -3.90 -7.67
N LEU A 64 -2.37 -2.59 -7.96
CA LEU A 64 -2.12 -1.57 -6.94
C LEU A 64 -3.41 -0.86 -6.50
N PRO A 65 -3.90 -1.09 -5.27
CA PRO A 65 -5.19 -0.59 -4.78
C PRO A 65 -5.09 0.87 -4.36
N GLY A 66 -6.10 1.72 -4.62
CA GLY A 66 -6.12 3.14 -4.22
C GLY A 66 -5.80 3.46 -2.74
N SER A 67 -5.96 2.49 -1.86
CA SER A 67 -5.57 2.58 -0.45
C SER A 67 -5.04 1.23 0.04
N LEU A 68 -4.04 1.27 0.91
CA LEU A 68 -3.41 0.09 1.49
C LEU A 68 -3.38 0.21 3.03
N PRO A 69 -4.15 -0.61 3.76
CA PRO A 69 -4.13 -0.60 5.21
C PRO A 69 -2.91 -1.33 5.77
N PHE A 70 -2.36 -0.78 6.85
CA PHE A 70 -1.24 -1.30 7.61
C PHE A 70 -1.62 -1.44 9.08
N VAL A 71 -1.32 -2.62 9.62
CA VAL A 71 -1.55 -2.96 11.03
C VAL A 71 -0.35 -3.76 11.49
N PRO A 72 0.35 -3.36 12.57
CA PRO A 72 1.44 -4.16 13.11
C PRO A 72 1.03 -5.62 13.32
N GLU A 73 1.96 -6.54 13.10
CA GLU A 73 1.76 -8.00 13.13
C GLU A 73 0.98 -8.59 11.93
N MET A 74 0.54 -7.78 10.96
CA MET A 74 -0.17 -8.34 9.82
C MET A 74 0.77 -9.13 8.89
N PRO A 75 0.33 -10.29 8.37
CA PRO A 75 1.07 -11.01 7.35
C PRO A 75 1.05 -10.23 6.04
N VAL A 76 2.22 -10.15 5.40
CA VAL A 76 2.42 -9.48 4.11
C VAL A 76 3.22 -10.38 3.17
N ILE A 77 3.13 -10.12 1.87
CA ILE A 77 3.85 -10.86 0.82
C ILE A 77 4.57 -9.84 -0.05
N LEU A 78 5.86 -10.05 -0.32
CA LEU A 78 6.55 -9.25 -1.33
C LEU A 78 6.03 -9.62 -2.71
N THR A 79 5.65 -8.64 -3.51
CA THR A 79 5.11 -8.83 -4.87
C THR A 79 6.19 -8.67 -5.94
N GLN A 80 7.39 -8.24 -5.56
CA GLN A 80 8.49 -7.93 -6.48
C GLN A 80 9.82 -8.48 -5.96
N ASN A 81 10.76 -8.71 -6.88
CA ASN A 81 12.13 -9.07 -6.54
C ASN A 81 12.90 -7.79 -6.20
N ILE A 82 13.43 -7.71 -4.99
CA ILE A 82 14.17 -6.53 -4.51
C ILE A 82 15.66 -6.83 -4.49
N ALA A 83 16.04 -7.93 -3.83
CA ALA A 83 17.42 -8.38 -3.73
C ALA A 83 17.46 -9.91 -3.63
N ILE A 84 17.53 -10.56 -4.80
CA ILE A 84 17.44 -12.02 -4.94
C ILE A 84 18.52 -12.72 -4.12
N GLU A 85 19.75 -12.18 -4.13
CA GLU A 85 20.89 -12.73 -3.40
C GLU A 85 20.67 -12.75 -1.88
N LEU A 86 19.89 -11.79 -1.37
CA LEU A 86 19.52 -11.67 0.04
C LEU A 86 18.23 -12.44 0.40
N GLY A 87 17.64 -13.14 -0.58
CA GLY A 87 16.38 -13.86 -0.42
C GLY A 87 15.14 -12.97 -0.43
N LEU A 88 15.26 -11.71 -0.87
CA LEU A 88 14.13 -10.77 -1.00
C LEU A 88 13.49 -10.92 -2.38
N ILE A 89 12.71 -11.98 -2.55
CA ILE A 89 12.08 -12.39 -3.80
C ILE A 89 10.55 -12.30 -3.73
N ASN A 90 9.92 -12.16 -4.89
CA ASN A 90 8.46 -12.21 -5.04
C ASN A 90 7.90 -13.51 -4.43
N GLY A 91 6.82 -13.38 -3.66
CA GLY A 91 6.12 -14.48 -2.99
C GLY A 91 6.64 -14.81 -1.60
N ILE A 92 7.70 -14.14 -1.12
CA ILE A 92 8.16 -14.35 0.26
C ILE A 92 7.19 -13.71 1.25
N ASN A 93 6.82 -14.47 2.27
CA ASN A 93 6.01 -13.98 3.39
C ASN A 93 6.88 -13.18 4.35
N GLY A 94 6.31 -12.11 4.88
CA GLY A 94 6.85 -11.34 5.99
C GLY A 94 5.78 -10.94 6.98
N ILE A 95 6.22 -10.31 8.07
CA ILE A 95 5.36 -9.71 9.07
C ILE A 95 5.61 -8.21 9.05
N PHE A 96 4.57 -7.42 8.80
CA PHE A 96 4.69 -5.97 8.87
C PHE A 96 4.87 -5.53 10.33
N ARG A 97 5.90 -4.73 10.60
CA ARG A 97 6.23 -4.23 11.94
C ARG A 97 5.90 -2.75 12.10
N HIS A 98 6.32 -1.94 11.14
CA HIS A 98 6.19 -0.49 11.24
C HIS A 98 6.20 0.18 9.87
N LEU A 99 5.60 1.36 9.78
CA LEU A 99 5.66 2.22 8.61
C LEU A 99 6.31 3.54 9.02
N ALA A 100 7.42 3.88 8.38
CA ALA A 100 8.03 5.20 8.49
C ALA A 100 7.34 6.14 7.51
N TYR A 101 6.93 7.33 7.94
CA TYR A 101 6.24 8.31 7.11
C TYR A 101 6.48 9.74 7.60
N GLN A 102 6.30 10.71 6.70
CA GLN A 102 6.23 12.12 7.05
C GLN A 102 4.80 12.48 7.44
N THR A 103 4.66 13.22 8.54
CA THR A 103 3.35 13.73 8.97
C THR A 103 3.04 14.99 8.16
N ASP A 104 1.94 14.95 7.40
CA ASP A 104 1.41 16.11 6.70
C ASP A 104 0.01 16.47 7.26
N PRO A 105 -0.32 17.77 7.34
CA PRO A 105 -1.67 18.22 7.65
C PRO A 105 -2.55 18.03 6.41
N VAL A 106 -3.17 16.85 6.24
CA VAL A 106 -4.07 16.58 5.11
C VAL A 106 -5.49 16.31 5.60
N SER A 107 -6.48 16.91 4.93
CA SER A 107 -7.91 16.68 5.19
C SER A 107 -8.37 15.37 4.54
N THR A 108 -8.96 14.48 5.33
CA THR A 108 -9.27 13.08 4.98
C THR A 108 -10.71 12.85 4.52
N ASP A 109 -11.36 13.86 3.94
CA ASP A 109 -12.80 13.82 3.65
C ASP A 109 -13.21 12.76 2.61
N VAL A 110 -12.28 12.27 1.77
CA VAL A 110 -12.60 11.42 0.61
C VAL A 110 -12.68 9.91 0.94
N LEU A 111 -12.12 9.45 2.06
CA LEU A 111 -11.94 8.01 2.35
C LEU A 111 -12.77 7.46 3.52
N SER A 112 -13.64 8.31 4.09
CA SER A 112 -14.34 8.07 5.35
C SER A 112 -15.38 6.93 5.35
N GLU A 113 -15.73 6.38 4.17
CA GLU A 113 -16.74 5.32 4.05
C GLU A 113 -16.19 3.89 4.21
N ILE A 114 -14.89 3.67 3.95
CA ILE A 114 -14.29 2.32 3.89
C ILE A 114 -13.62 1.94 5.23
N PHE A 115 -13.04 2.91 5.92
CA PHE A 115 -12.25 2.71 7.14
C PHE A 115 -12.89 3.41 8.34
N PRO A 116 -12.62 2.95 9.58
CA PRO A 116 -13.11 3.60 10.79
C PRO A 116 -12.76 5.09 10.90
N LYS A 117 -13.59 5.86 11.61
CA LYS A 117 -13.41 7.32 11.73
C LYS A 117 -12.09 7.75 12.38
N ASN A 118 -11.48 6.88 13.19
CA ASN A 118 -10.21 7.14 13.84
C ASN A 118 -9.00 6.73 12.99
N THR A 119 -9.19 6.28 11.75
CA THR A 119 -8.10 5.85 10.86
C THR A 119 -7.12 7.00 10.58
N GLN A 120 -5.84 6.67 10.68
CA GLN A 120 -4.76 7.58 10.31
C GLN A 120 -4.43 7.37 8.83
N TYR A 121 -4.71 8.38 8.01
CA TYR A 121 -4.36 8.35 6.59
C TYR A 121 -2.98 8.95 6.37
N ILE A 122 -2.19 8.28 5.55
CA ILE A 122 -0.78 8.59 5.34
C ILE A 122 -0.58 8.83 3.85
N HIS A 123 -0.10 10.04 3.52
CA HIS A 123 0.12 10.48 2.15
C HIS A 123 1.58 10.43 1.74
N ARG A 124 2.53 10.73 2.65
CA ARG A 124 3.98 10.69 2.37
C ARG A 124 4.71 9.61 3.16
N PRO A 125 4.49 8.35 2.83
CA PRO A 125 5.14 7.26 3.51
C PRO A 125 6.56 7.07 2.92
N LEU A 126 7.53 6.61 3.72
CA LEU A 126 8.96 6.54 3.35
C LEU A 126 9.40 5.10 3.08
N HIS A 127 9.11 4.19 4.02
CA HIS A 127 9.39 2.77 3.89
C HIS A 127 8.58 1.96 4.91
N ALA A 128 8.28 0.71 4.57
CA ALA A 128 7.70 -0.27 5.48
C ALA A 128 8.81 -1.18 6.05
N LEU A 129 8.84 -1.34 7.37
CA LEU A 129 9.71 -2.32 8.03
C LEU A 129 8.98 -3.67 8.08
N ILE A 130 9.53 -4.64 7.35
CA ILE A 130 8.98 -5.99 7.26
C ILE A 130 9.98 -6.99 7.84
N GLU A 131 9.53 -7.82 8.77
CA GLU A 131 10.31 -8.95 9.23
C GLU A 131 10.17 -10.12 8.26
N ILE A 132 11.29 -10.56 7.70
CA ILE A 132 11.36 -11.66 6.74
C ILE A 132 12.26 -12.74 7.31
N ALA A 133 11.64 -13.70 8.02
CA ALA A 133 12.36 -14.75 8.75
C ALA A 133 13.30 -15.60 7.88
N LYS A 134 12.99 -15.73 6.58
CA LYS A 134 13.73 -16.51 5.58
C LYS A 134 14.76 -15.69 4.79
N SER A 135 14.91 -14.39 5.08
CA SER A 135 15.95 -13.57 4.45
C SER A 135 17.34 -14.04 4.86
N LYS A 136 18.33 -13.83 3.98
CA LYS A 136 19.75 -14.11 4.24
C LYS A 136 20.49 -12.89 4.81
N ILE A 137 19.73 -11.92 5.34
CA ILE A 137 20.30 -10.69 5.89
C ILE A 137 20.82 -11.02 7.28
N GLU A 138 22.14 -11.18 7.37
CA GLU A 138 22.85 -11.37 8.61
C GLU A 138 23.03 -10.02 9.34
N SER A 139 23.03 -10.07 10.67
CA SER A 139 23.05 -8.95 11.62
C SER A 139 24.30 -8.03 11.58
N ASN A 140 25.13 -8.13 10.54
CA ASN A 140 26.38 -7.35 10.44
C ASN A 140 26.19 -5.95 9.83
N LEU A 141 24.95 -5.55 9.51
CA LEU A 141 24.61 -4.16 9.23
C LEU A 141 24.36 -3.49 10.58
N GLU A 142 25.32 -2.68 11.05
CA GLU A 142 25.53 -2.21 12.43
C GLU A 142 24.31 -1.55 13.14
N GLU A 143 23.19 -1.33 12.45
CA GLU A 143 21.99 -0.68 12.98
C GLU A 143 20.67 -1.40 12.69
N LEU A 144 20.70 -2.49 11.89
CA LEU A 144 19.48 -3.21 11.49
C LEU A 144 19.29 -4.48 12.32
N GLN A 145 18.14 -4.56 12.99
CA GLN A 145 17.75 -5.81 13.65
C GLN A 145 17.73 -6.95 12.62
N PRO A 146 18.29 -8.13 12.96
CA PRO A 146 18.36 -9.23 12.02
C PRO A 146 16.98 -9.55 11.46
N LYS A 147 16.91 -9.80 10.14
CA LYS A 147 15.68 -10.13 9.39
C LYS A 147 14.65 -9.02 9.26
N LEU A 148 14.91 -7.83 9.81
CA LEU A 148 14.06 -6.66 9.58
C LEU A 148 14.55 -5.93 8.33
N VAL A 149 13.64 -5.72 7.39
CA VAL A 149 13.98 -5.21 6.06
C VAL A 149 13.16 -3.96 5.77
N PRO A 150 13.79 -2.81 5.49
CA PRO A 150 13.08 -1.63 4.99
C PRO A 150 12.72 -1.85 3.51
N ILE A 151 11.43 -1.84 3.22
CA ILE A 151 10.89 -1.89 1.86
C ILE A 151 10.49 -0.46 1.46
N PRO A 152 11.18 0.16 0.49
CA PRO A 152 10.91 1.53 0.08
C PRO A 152 9.61 1.63 -0.70
N VAL A 153 9.12 2.86 -0.85
CA VAL A 153 8.00 3.17 -1.76
C VAL A 153 8.44 2.91 -3.20
N VAL A 154 7.55 2.30 -3.98
CA VAL A 154 7.71 2.10 -5.42
C VAL A 154 6.76 3.03 -6.17
N GLU A 155 7.28 3.73 -7.16
CA GLU A 155 6.48 4.51 -8.10
C GLU A 155 6.16 3.67 -9.33
N GLN A 156 4.90 3.69 -9.77
CA GLN A 156 4.47 2.96 -10.97
C GLN A 156 3.61 3.85 -11.88
N THR A 157 3.95 3.88 -13.15
CA THR A 157 3.23 4.65 -14.17
C THR A 157 2.30 3.77 -14.98
N PHE A 158 1.09 4.24 -15.24
CA PHE A 158 0.13 3.52 -16.09
C PHE A 158 -0.67 4.47 -17.00
N LEU A 159 -1.33 3.89 -18.00
CA LEU A 159 -2.21 4.62 -18.92
C LEU A 159 -3.67 4.31 -18.59
N ILE A 160 -4.45 5.35 -18.22
CA ILE A 160 -5.88 5.19 -17.93
C ILE A 160 -6.72 5.92 -18.95
N PHE A 161 -7.74 5.22 -19.46
CA PHE A 161 -8.74 5.77 -20.37
C PHE A 161 -10.02 6.14 -19.60
N PHE A 162 -10.28 7.43 -19.43
CA PHE A 162 -11.55 7.91 -18.91
C PHE A 162 -12.51 8.26 -20.06
N GLN A 163 -13.65 7.57 -20.13
CA GLN A 163 -14.65 7.75 -21.20
C GLN A 163 -15.24 9.18 -21.28
N ARG A 164 -15.05 10.03 -20.25
CA ARG A 164 -15.65 11.37 -20.18
C ARG A 164 -14.77 12.47 -20.80
N THR A 165 -13.49 12.21 -21.00
CA THR A 165 -12.52 13.14 -21.61
C THR A 165 -11.90 12.45 -22.82
N ARG A 166 -12.12 12.98 -24.02
CA ARG A 166 -11.49 12.53 -25.28
C ARG A 166 -9.95 12.75 -25.32
N ASN A 167 -9.28 12.81 -24.17
CA ASN A 167 -7.85 13.03 -24.05
C ASN A 167 -7.21 11.86 -23.31
N GLN A 168 -6.13 11.34 -23.86
CA GLN A 168 -5.25 10.37 -23.22
C GLN A 168 -4.52 11.06 -22.07
N ASN A 169 -4.65 10.53 -20.85
CA ASN A 169 -3.90 11.03 -19.70
C ASN A 169 -2.98 9.92 -19.22
N GLN A 170 -1.68 10.20 -19.19
CA GLN A 170 -0.69 9.35 -18.54
C GLN A 170 -0.71 9.68 -17.05
N ILE A 171 -1.01 8.67 -16.23
CA ILE A 171 -1.16 8.82 -14.78
C ILE A 171 -0.05 8.02 -14.11
N GLU A 172 0.68 8.68 -13.23
CA GLU A 172 1.68 8.04 -12.37
C GLU A 172 1.08 7.90 -10.99
N LYS A 173 1.36 6.77 -10.33
CA LYS A 173 0.83 6.46 -9.01
C LYS A 173 1.93 5.87 -8.15
N GLN A 174 2.05 6.37 -6.92
CA GLN A 174 3.05 5.92 -5.97
C GLN A 174 2.43 4.97 -4.93
N PHE A 175 3.08 3.82 -4.68
CA PHE A 175 2.62 2.72 -3.79
C PHE A 175 3.73 1.88 -3.15
N TYR A 176 3.33 0.88 -2.34
CA TYR A 176 4.20 -0.14 -1.70
C TYR A 176 4.04 -1.51 -2.34
#